data_AF-A0A0F7PK47-F1
#
_entry.id   AF-A0A0F7PK47-F1
#
_cell.length_a   1.000
_cell.length_b   1.000
_cell.length_c   1.000
_cell.angle_alpha   90.00
_cell.angle_beta   90.00
_cell.angle_gamma   90.00
#
_symmetry.space_group_name_H-M   'P 1'
#
loop_
_entity.id
_entity.type
_entity.pdbx_description
1 polymer ?
#
loop_
_entity_poly.entity_id
_entity_poly.type
_entity_poly.pdbx_seq_one_letter_code
_entity_poly.pdbx_strand_id
1 'polypeptide(L)' 'MSNLIFLIPIALFLGALGLAAFLWTMKSGQYDDLEGAAWRILDEGDDKPKPD' A
#
# COMPACT_ATOMS: atom_id res chain seq x y z
N MET A 1 -14.51 0.72 -37.39
CA MET A 1 -13.31 0.77 -36.52
C MET A 1 -13.63 0.03 -35.23
N SER A 2 -12.83 -0.95 -34.83
CA SER A 2 -13.12 -1.80 -33.66
C SER A 2 -12.74 -1.10 -32.35
N ASN A 3 -13.55 -1.24 -31.31
CA ASN A 3 -13.31 -0.66 -29.97
C ASN A 3 -11.96 -1.10 -29.36
N LEU A 4 -11.42 -2.22 -29.83
CA LEU A 4 -10.10 -2.73 -29.42
C LEU A 4 -8.98 -1.71 -29.61
N ILE A 5 -9.08 -0.80 -30.58
CA ILE A 5 -8.04 0.20 -30.83
C ILE A 5 -7.87 1.20 -29.67
N PHE A 6 -8.92 1.40 -28.87
CA PHE A 6 -8.88 2.23 -27.68
C PHE A 6 -8.66 1.41 -26.41
N LEU A 7 -9.30 0.23 -26.33
CA LEU A 7 -9.24 -0.61 -25.14
C LEU A 7 -7.84 -1.18 -24.88
N ILE A 8 -7.09 -1.55 -25.93
CA ILE A 8 -5.74 -2.11 -25.78
C ILE A 8 -4.77 -1.07 -25.17
N PRO A 9 -4.64 0.17 -25.72
CA PRO A 9 -3.80 1.18 -25.09
C PRO A 9 -4.21 1.54 -23.66
N ILE A 10 -5.52 1.64 -23.39
CA ILE A 10 -6.03 1.95 -22.06
C ILE A 10 -5.65 0.84 -21.07
N ALA A 11 -5.83 -0.42 -21.43
CA ALA A 11 -5.47 -1.54 -20.58
C ALA A 11 -3.98 -1.58 -20.28
N LEU A 12 -3.13 -1.36 -21.29
CA LEU A 12 -1.67 -1.29 -21.10
C LEU A 12 -1.26 -0.13 -20.20
N PHE A 13 -1.86 1.05 -20.40
CA PHE A 13 -1.61 2.23 -19.56
C PHE A 13 -2.00 1.98 -18.11
N LEU A 14 -3.18 1.43 -17.86
CA LEU A 14 -3.64 1.11 -16.50
C LEU A 14 -2.76 0.04 -15.84
N GLY A 15 -2.34 -0.98 -16.59
CA GLY A 15 -1.41 -2.00 -16.10
C GLY A 15 -0.05 -1.41 -15.71
N ALA A 16 0.50 -0.55 -16.57
CA ALA A 16 1.77 0.15 -16.28
C ALA A 16 1.65 1.10 -15.07
N LEU A 17 0.53 1.81 -14.96
CA LEU A 17 0.27 2.73 -13.84
C LEU A 17 0.15 1.95 -12.52
N GLY A 18 -0.54 0.81 -12.52
CA GLY A 18 -0.61 -0.09 -11.36
C GLY A 18 0.75 -0.64 -10.96
N LEU A 19 1.55 -1.09 -11.94
CA LEU A 19 2.91 -1.58 -11.68
C LEU A 19 3.82 -0.47 -11.12
N ALA A 20 3.78 0.73 -11.70
CA ALA A 20 4.57 1.86 -11.22
C ALA A 20 4.18 2.25 -9.78
N ALA A 21 2.88 2.29 -9.48
CA ALA A 21 2.39 2.54 -8.13
C ALA A 21 2.89 1.45 -7.15
N PHE A 22 2.79 0.17 -7.51
CA PHE A 22 3.28 -0.94 -6.69
C PHE A 22 4.79 -0.85 -6.42
N LEU A 23 5.61 -0.55 -7.43
CA LEU A 23 7.05 -0.38 -7.25
C LEU A 23 7.36 0.83 -6.35
N TRP A 24 6.58 1.91 -6.46
CA TRP A 24 6.71 3.09 -5.60
C TRP A 24 6.36 2.77 -4.14
N THR A 25 5.30 2.00 -3.88
CA THR A 25 4.95 1.61 -2.50
C THR A 25 6.05 0.77 -1.85
N MET A 26 6.63 -0.20 -2.58
CA MET A 26 7.77 -0.98 -2.09
C MET A 26 8.97 -0.10 -1.77
N LYS A 27 9.32 0.86 -2.65
CA LYS A 27 10.44 1.77 -2.41
C LYS A 27 10.20 2.73 -1.23
N SER A 28 8.95 3.06 -0.93
CA SER A 28 8.61 4.02 0.12
C SER A 28 8.76 3.49 1.55
N GLY A 29 9.17 2.22 1.74
CA GLY A 29 9.36 1.63 3.07
C GLY A 29 8.06 1.40 3.84
N GLN A 30 6.89 1.56 3.18
CA GLN A 30 5.58 1.38 3.82
C GLN A 30 5.34 -0.06 4.32
N TYR A 31 6.07 -1.04 3.78
CA TYR A 31 5.95 -2.44 4.19
C TYR A 31 6.88 -2.81 5.36
N ASP A 32 7.82 -1.93 5.75
CA ASP A 32 8.84 -2.25 6.74
C ASP A 32 8.30 -2.24 8.19
N ASP A 33 7.20 -1.52 8.47
CA ASP A 33 6.57 -1.43 9.80
C ASP A 33 5.18 -2.10 9.86
N LEU A 34 4.92 -3.08 8.99
CA LEU A 34 3.65 -3.84 9.05
C LEU A 34 3.59 -4.74 10.30
N GLU A 35 4.70 -5.33 10.69
CA GLU A 35 4.79 -6.18 11.89
C GLU A 35 4.65 -5.37 13.19
N GLY A 36 5.28 -4.18 13.27
CA GLY A 36 5.16 -3.30 14.43
C GLY A 36 3.75 -2.72 14.61
N ALA A 37 3.08 -2.38 13.50
CA ALA A 37 1.68 -1.96 13.53
C ALA A 37 0.73 -3.07 14.03
N ALA A 38 0.96 -4.32 13.64
CA ALA A 38 0.18 -5.47 14.11
C ALA A 38 0.43 -5.80 15.59
N TRP A 39 1.63 -5.57 16.11
CA TRP A 39 1.89 -5.71 17.54
C TRP A 39 1.16 -4.64 18.36
N ARG A 40 1.16 -3.38 17.90
CA ARG A 40 0.46 -2.27 18.59
C ARG A 40 -1.06 -2.42 18.65
N ILE A 41 -1.68 -3.11 17.68
CA ILE A 41 -3.15 -3.29 17.69
C ILE A 41 -3.60 -4.38 18.67
N LEU A 42 -2.71 -5.31 19.03
CA LEU A 42 -2.94 -6.33 20.05
C LEU A 42 -2.52 -5.87 21.45
N ASP A 43 -1.70 -4.83 21.52
CA ASP A 43 -1.32 -4.19 22.77
C ASP A 43 -2.46 -3.26 23.23
N GLU A 44 -3.34 -3.75 24.12
CA GLU A 44 -4.50 -3.01 24.66
C GLU A 44 -4.12 -1.85 25.61
N GLY A 45 -2.84 -1.48 25.68
CA GLY A 45 -2.35 -0.34 26.44
C GLY A 45 -2.29 -0.61 27.94
N ASP A 46 -1.16 -1.15 28.40
CA ASP A 46 -0.72 -0.98 29.79
C ASP A 46 0.09 0.32 29.98
N ASP A 47 -0.05 1.27 29.06
CA ASP A 47 0.34 2.68 29.25
C ASP A 47 -0.70 3.37 30.14
N LYS A 48 -0.86 2.89 31.37
CA LYS A 48 -1.43 3.71 32.43
C LYS A 48 -0.37 4.74 32.81
N PRO A 49 -0.67 6.06 32.76
CA PRO A 49 0.27 7.06 33.24
C PRO A 49 0.62 6.72 34.69
N LYS A 50 1.92 6.60 34.97
CA LYS A 50 2.41 6.33 36.31
C LYS A 50 2.01 7.53 37.19
N PRO A 51 1.28 7.34 38.31
CA PRO A 51 0.97 8.45 39.19
C PRO A 51 2.26 8.95 39.82
N ASP A 52 2.48 10.27 39.70
CA ASP A 52 3.56 11.01 40.34
C ASP A 52 3.55 10.86 41.87
#